data_AF-A0A7Z8QDP9-F1
#
_entry.id   AF-A0A7Z8QDP9-F1
#
_cell.length_a   1.000
_cell.length_b   1.000
_cell.length_c   1.000
_cell.angle_alpha   90.00
_cell.angle_beta   90.00
_cell.angle_gamma   90.00
#
_symmetry.space_group_name_H-M   'P 1'
#
loop_
_entity.id
_entity.type
_entity.pdbx_description
1 polymer ?
#
loop_
_entity_poly.entity_id
_entity_poly.type
_entity_poly.pdbx_seq_one_letter_code
_entity_poly.pdbx_strand_id
1 'polypeptide(L)'
;MNPVQLVFLVFLIVPFIEIYLLLQIGGIVGVFPTILLVVSTAIIGAGLLRQQGLATWQRFQDNLQKGEIPAYEMVEGPILLVGGALLLTPGFFTDVIGFACLIPPARKKIAQYIIEKRLVQAGVAPQRQKPKEQPGVIEGEFKRDD
;
A
#
# COMPACT_ATOMS: atom_id res chain seq x y z
N MET A 1 6.71 17.14 -15.82
CA MET A 1 5.35 16.84 -16.36
C MET A 1 4.35 17.14 -15.27
N ASN A 2 3.24 17.79 -15.60
CA ASN A 2 2.22 18.07 -14.60
C ASN A 2 1.55 16.74 -14.18
N PRO A 3 1.18 16.56 -12.90
CA PRO A 3 0.60 15.30 -12.42
C PRO A 3 -0.67 14.91 -13.19
N VAL A 4 -1.46 15.89 -13.62
CA VAL A 4 -2.65 15.69 -14.47
C VAL A 4 -2.28 15.10 -15.83
N GLN A 5 -1.20 15.56 -16.46
CA GLN A 5 -0.73 15.04 -17.74
C GLN A 5 -0.24 13.59 -17.62
N LEU A 6 0.42 13.26 -16.49
CA LEU A 6 0.88 11.90 -16.23
C LEU A 6 -0.30 10.94 -16.09
N VAL A 7 -1.33 11.30 -15.30
CA VAL A 7 -2.53 10.48 -15.13
C VAL A 7 -3.24 10.27 -16.45
N PHE A 8 -3.41 11.33 -17.25
CA PHE A 8 -4.01 11.23 -18.58
C PHE A 8 -3.23 10.28 -19.51
N LEU A 9 -1.90 10.39 -19.51
CA LEU A 9 -1.05 9.53 -20.34
C LEU A 9 -1.15 8.06 -19.92
N VAL A 10 -1.15 7.76 -18.62
CA VAL A 10 -1.31 6.39 -18.11
C VAL A 10 -2.70 5.86 -18.47
N PHE A 11 -3.75 6.64 -18.25
CA PHE A 11 -5.12 6.25 -18.60
C PHE A 11 -5.31 6.00 -20.09
N LEU A 12 -4.58 6.71 -20.96
CA LEU A 12 -4.60 6.46 -22.40
C LEU A 12 -3.79 5.21 -22.74
N ILE A 13 -2.56 5.07 -22.26
CA ILE A 13 -1.64 4.00 -22.70
C ILE A 13 -2.07 2.63 -22.19
N VAL A 14 -2.52 2.54 -20.93
CA VAL A 14 -2.82 1.24 -20.30
C VAL A 14 -3.89 0.46 -21.07
N PRO A 15 -5.07 1.02 -21.41
CA PRO A 15 -6.08 0.30 -22.20
C PRO A 15 -5.59 -0.16 -23.57
N PHE A 16 -4.71 0.60 -24.24
CA PHE A 16 -4.13 0.17 -25.51
C PHE A 16 -3.23 -1.06 -25.34
N ILE A 17 -2.42 -1.08 -24.27
CA ILE A 17 -1.61 -2.25 -23.91
C ILE A 17 -2.51 -3.45 -23.61
N GLU A 18 -3.60 -3.25 -22.88
CA GLU A 18 -4.55 -4.34 -22.56
C GLU A 18 -5.20 -4.93 -23.81
N ILE A 19 -5.70 -4.09 -24.71
CA ILE A 19 -6.32 -4.56 -25.96
C ILE A 19 -5.31 -5.35 -26.78
N TYR A 20 -4.06 -4.86 -26.87
CA TYR A 20 -3.00 -5.59 -27.56
C TYR A 20 -2.73 -6.97 -26.94
N LEU A 21 -2.61 -7.06 -25.61
CA LEU A 21 -2.38 -8.32 -24.90
C LEU A 21 -3.55 -9.29 -25.03
N LEU A 22 -4.79 -8.80 -24.91
CA LEU A 22 -5.99 -9.60 -25.06
C LEU A 22 -6.11 -10.19 -26.47
N LEU A 23 -5.78 -9.42 -27.51
CA LEU A 23 -5.77 -9.90 -28.89
C LEU A 23 -4.65 -10.92 -29.12
N GLN A 24 -3.44 -10.66 -28.60
CA GLN A 24 -2.31 -11.57 -28.74
C GLN A 24 -2.57 -12.92 -28.07
N ILE A 25 -3.05 -12.91 -26.82
CA ILE A 25 -3.37 -14.13 -26.06
C ILE A 25 -4.61 -14.81 -26.65
N GLY A 26 -5.63 -14.03 -27.02
CA GLY A 26 -6.84 -14.53 -27.69
C GLY A 26 -6.55 -15.21 -29.03
N GLY A 27 -5.53 -14.77 -29.76
CA GLY A 27 -5.09 -15.41 -31.00
C GLY A 27 -4.36 -16.74 -30.79
N ILE A 28 -3.68 -16.92 -29.64
CA ILE A 28 -2.91 -18.13 -29.32
C ILE A 28 -3.78 -19.18 -28.62
N VAL A 29 -4.55 -18.75 -27.62
CA VAL A 29 -5.32 -19.62 -26.72
C VAL A 29 -6.78 -19.76 -27.19
N GLY A 30 -7.29 -18.77 -27.91
CA GLY A 30 -8.70 -18.63 -28.27
C GLY A 30 -9.42 -17.60 -27.41
N VAL A 31 -10.47 -16.98 -27.97
CA VAL A 31 -11.21 -15.90 -27.31
C VAL A 31 -11.95 -16.39 -26.06
N PHE A 32 -12.64 -17.54 -26.15
CA PHE A 32 -13.40 -18.09 -25.03
C PHE A 32 -12.56 -18.37 -23.76
N PRO A 33 -11.44 -19.13 -23.82
CA PRO A 33 -10.60 -19.34 -22.65
C PRO A 33 -9.94 -18.03 -22.15
N THR A 34 -9.66 -17.08 -23.03
CA THR A 34 -9.11 -15.77 -22.65
C THR A 34 -10.10 -14.97 -21.80
N ILE A 35 -11.37 -14.91 -22.23
CA ILE A 35 -12.44 -14.28 -21.43
C ILE A 35 -12.60 -14.99 -20.09
N LEU A 36 -12.58 -16.32 -20.08
CA LEU A 36 -12.72 -17.10 -18.84
C LEU A 36 -11.58 -16.82 -17.86
N LEU A 37 -10.34 -16.70 -18.35
CA LEU A 37 -9.18 -16.31 -17.56
C LEU A 37 -9.40 -14.94 -16.90
N VAL A 38 -9.76 -13.94 -17.70
CA VAL A 38 -9.96 -12.56 -17.26
C VAL A 38 -11.12 -12.44 -16.25
N VAL A 39 -12.21 -13.18 -16.45
CA VAL A 39 -13.31 -13.23 -15.48
C VAL A 39 -12.86 -13.92 -14.19
N SER A 40 -12.06 -14.99 -14.30
CA SER A 40 -11.55 -15.72 -13.15
C SER A 40 -10.62 -14.86 -12.30
N THR A 41 -9.70 -14.11 -12.91
CA THR A 41 -8.81 -13.17 -12.22
C THR A 41 -9.60 -12.07 -11.52
N ALA A 42 -10.62 -11.50 -12.17
CA ALA A 42 -11.51 -10.51 -11.56
C ALA A 42 -12.25 -11.07 -10.34
N ILE A 43 -12.78 -12.30 -10.41
CA ILE A 43 -13.46 -12.96 -9.28
C ILE A 43 -12.49 -13.20 -8.12
N ILE A 44 -11.31 -13.74 -8.39
CA ILE A 44 -10.28 -14.00 -7.38
C ILE A 44 -9.83 -12.68 -6.74
N GLY A 45 -9.59 -11.66 -7.56
CA GLY A 45 -9.19 -10.33 -7.12
C GLY A 45 -10.24 -9.67 -6.22
N ALA A 46 -11.51 -9.69 -6.63
CA ALA A 46 -12.63 -9.19 -5.83
C ALA A 46 -12.79 -9.96 -4.51
N GLY A 47 -12.60 -11.28 -4.53
CA GLY A 47 -12.61 -12.12 -3.34
C GLY A 47 -11.51 -11.75 -2.35
N LEU A 48 -10.27 -11.59 -2.83
CA LEU A 48 -9.13 -11.15 -2.02
C LEU A 48 -9.34 -9.74 -1.47
N LEU A 49 -9.82 -8.81 -2.30
CA LEU A 49 -10.14 -7.44 -1.87
C LEU A 49 -11.16 -7.45 -0.74
N ARG A 50 -12.24 -8.25 -0.85
CA ARG A 50 -13.27 -8.34 0.17
C ARG A 50 -12.72 -8.88 1.48
N GLN A 51 -11.94 -9.96 1.44
CA GLN A 51 -11.36 -10.57 2.64
C GLN A 51 -10.34 -9.64 3.32
N GLN A 52 -9.41 -9.08 2.55
CA GLN A 52 -8.32 -8.26 3.08
C GLN A 52 -8.78 -6.85 3.45
N GLY A 53 -9.71 -6.27 2.69
CA GLY A 53 -10.31 -4.97 2.99
C GLY A 53 -11.05 -5.01 4.33
N LEU A 54 -11.83 -6.06 4.57
CA LEU A 54 -12.56 -6.22 5.84
C LEU A 54 -11.59 -6.43 7.02
N ALA A 55 -10.56 -7.26 6.84
CA ALA A 55 -9.53 -7.46 7.87
C ALA A 55 -8.75 -6.18 8.19
N THR A 56 -8.46 -5.35 7.18
CA THR A 56 -7.75 -4.07 7.38
C THR A 56 -8.64 -3.06 8.09
N TRP A 57 -9.94 -3.01 7.74
CA TRP A 57 -10.93 -2.17 8.42
C TRP A 57 -11.11 -2.56 9.89
N GLN A 58 -11.18 -3.86 10.19
CA GLN A 58 -11.27 -4.35 11.57
C GLN A 58 -10.04 -3.93 12.40
N ARG A 59 -8.83 -4.12 11.87
CA ARG A 59 -7.59 -3.69 12.55
C ARG A 59 -7.53 -2.19 12.79
N PHE A 60 -7.95 -1.41 11.80
CA PHE A 60 -8.05 0.04 11.94
C PHE A 60 -8.97 0.42 13.10
N GLN A 61 -10.16 -0.19 13.18
CA GLN A 61 -11.12 0.05 14.26
C GLN A 61 -10.61 -0.44 15.63
N ASP A 62 -9.90 -1.56 15.68
CA ASP A 62 -9.31 -2.11 16.91
C ASP A 62 -8.19 -1.22 17.47
N ASN A 63 -7.31 -0.73 16.59
CA ASN A 63 -6.21 0.16 16.98
C ASN A 63 -6.73 1.52 17.47
N LEU A 64 -7.76 2.06 16.81
CA LEU A 64 -8.44 3.29 17.27
C LEU A 64 -9.08 3.12 18.65
N GLN A 65 -9.72 1.98 18.92
CA GLN A 65 -10.29 1.69 20.25
C GLN A 65 -9.22 1.59 21.34
N LYS A 66 -8.01 1.18 20.99
CA LYS A 66 -6.85 1.13 21.90
C LYS A 66 -6.16 2.50 22.08
N GLY A 67 -6.60 3.54 21.36
CA GLY A 67 -5.95 4.85 21.36
C GLY A 67 -4.61 4.88 20.62
N GLU A 68 -4.29 3.85 19.83
CA GLU A 68 -3.09 3.78 19.01
C GLU A 68 -3.37 4.33 17.60
N ILE A 69 -2.39 5.02 17.00
CA ILE A 69 -2.53 5.57 15.64
C ILE A 69 -2.21 4.45 14.63
N PRO A 70 -3.17 4.01 13.79
CA PRO A 70 -2.99 2.90 12.86
C PRO A 70 -2.25 3.32 11.57
N ALA A 71 -0.98 3.72 11.71
CA ALA A 71 -0.19 4.28 10.61
C ALA A 71 -0.04 3.31 9.42
N TYR A 72 0.07 2.01 9.68
CA TYR A 72 0.19 1.00 8.63
C TYR A 72 -1.12 0.81 7.87
N GLU A 73 -2.24 0.73 8.56
CA GLU A 73 -3.56 0.54 7.94
C GLU A 73 -3.95 1.75 7.08
N MET A 74 -3.54 2.97 7.47
CA MET A 74 -3.75 4.19 6.68
C MET A 74 -3.02 4.18 5.32
N VAL A 75 -1.91 3.44 5.21
CA VAL A 75 -1.17 3.27 3.95
C VAL A 75 -1.66 2.03 3.19
N GLU A 76 -1.90 0.93 3.90
CA GLU A 76 -2.36 -0.32 3.29
C GLU A 76 -3.77 -0.22 2.69
N GLY A 77 -4.68 0.54 3.32
CA GLY A 77 -6.06 0.72 2.86
C GLY A 77 -6.14 1.27 1.43
N PRO A 78 -5.52 2.42 1.12
CA PRO A 78 -5.46 2.96 -0.24
C PRO A 78 -4.81 2.01 -1.25
N ILE A 79 -3.73 1.32 -0.88
CA ILE A 79 -3.06 0.34 -1.77
C ILE A 79 -4.02 -0.81 -2.11
N LEU A 80 -4.77 -1.30 -1.12
CA LEU A 80 -5.81 -2.31 -1.32
C LEU A 80 -6.91 -1.82 -2.26
N LEU A 81 -7.41 -0.60 -2.05
CA LEU A 81 -8.47 -0.02 -2.89
C LEU A 81 -8.01 0.18 -4.33
N VAL A 82 -6.81 0.71 -4.55
CA VAL A 82 -6.25 0.89 -5.90
C VAL A 82 -6.00 -0.47 -6.57
N GLY A 83 -5.38 -1.42 -5.88
CA GLY A 83 -5.16 -2.76 -6.42
C GLY A 83 -6.46 -3.48 -6.74
N GLY A 84 -7.48 -3.31 -5.90
CA GLY A 84 -8.82 -3.84 -6.11
C GLY A 84 -9.52 -3.23 -7.31
N ALA A 85 -9.46 -1.89 -7.46
CA ALA A 85 -9.99 -1.19 -8.61
C ALA A 85 -9.31 -1.62 -9.92
N LEU A 86 -7.99 -1.84 -9.90
CA LEU A 86 -7.24 -2.34 -11.05
C LEU A 86 -7.63 -3.76 -11.46
N LEU A 87 -7.96 -4.64 -10.50
CA LEU A 87 -8.46 -6.00 -10.78
C LEU A 87 -9.91 -6.03 -11.24
N LEU A 88 -10.69 -5.00 -10.90
CA LEU A 88 -12.05 -4.84 -11.39
C LEU A 88 -12.10 -4.31 -12.83
N THR A 89 -11.02 -3.70 -13.31
CA THR A 89 -10.82 -3.40 -14.73
C THR A 89 -10.19 -4.63 -15.40
N PRO A 90 -10.99 -5.51 -16.02
CA PRO A 90 -10.49 -6.76 -16.58
C PRO A 90 -9.41 -6.52 -17.64
N GLY A 91 -8.17 -6.91 -17.33
CA GLY A 91 -7.00 -6.75 -18.20
C GLY A 91 -5.82 -7.54 -17.66
N PHE A 92 -5.01 -8.14 -18.53
CA PHE A 92 -3.89 -8.98 -18.09
C PHE A 92 -2.80 -8.16 -17.38
N PHE A 93 -2.50 -6.96 -17.86
CA PHE A 93 -1.44 -6.14 -17.27
C PHE A 93 -1.91 -5.45 -15.99
N THR A 94 -3.13 -4.91 -15.97
CA THR A 94 -3.79 -4.38 -14.77
C THR A 94 -4.00 -5.44 -13.71
N ASP A 95 -4.32 -6.69 -14.10
CA ASP A 95 -4.46 -7.80 -13.16
C ASP A 95 -3.13 -8.12 -12.46
N VAL A 96 -2.01 -8.16 -13.20
CA VAL A 96 -0.69 -8.41 -12.60
C VAL A 96 -0.34 -7.32 -11.58
N ILE A 97 -0.56 -6.05 -11.92
CA ILE A 97 -0.31 -4.94 -11.01
C ILE A 97 -1.25 -4.99 -9.81
N GLY A 98 -2.54 -5.23 -10.05
CA GLY A 98 -3.54 -5.31 -9.00
C GLY A 98 -3.28 -6.46 -8.04
N PHE A 99 -2.91 -7.65 -8.53
CA PHE A 99 -2.47 -8.76 -7.67
C PHE A 99 -1.20 -8.41 -6.90
N ALA A 100 -0.22 -7.74 -7.51
CA ALA A 100 0.97 -7.26 -6.79
C ALA A 100 0.62 -6.30 -5.64
N CYS A 101 -0.42 -5.48 -5.79
CA CYS A 101 -0.94 -4.62 -4.72
C CYS A 101 -1.72 -5.38 -3.64
N LEU A 102 -2.45 -6.45 -4.02
CA LEU A 102 -3.26 -7.25 -3.10
C LEU A 102 -2.45 -8.30 -2.32
N ILE A 103 -1.31 -8.76 -2.83
CA ILE A 103 -0.51 -9.79 -2.18
C ILE A 103 0.15 -9.20 -0.90
N PRO A 104 -0.10 -9.76 0.31
CA PRO A 104 0.38 -9.18 1.57
C PRO A 104 1.90 -8.93 1.66
N PRO A 105 2.80 -9.83 1.24
CA PRO A 105 4.24 -9.56 1.27
C PRO A 105 4.65 -8.43 0.31
N ALA A 106 3.99 -8.29 -0.84
CA ALA A 106 4.26 -7.20 -1.77
C ALA A 106 3.75 -5.86 -1.21
N ARG A 107 2.53 -5.85 -0.65
CA ARG A 107 1.96 -4.67 0.01
C ARG A 107 2.82 -4.17 1.16
N LYS A 108 3.27 -5.06 2.05
CA LYS A 108 4.14 -4.67 3.19
C LYS A 108 5.44 -4.04 2.73
N LYS A 109 6.08 -4.58 1.68
CA LYS A 109 7.30 -3.99 1.10
C LYS A 109 7.04 -2.60 0.52
N ILE A 110 5.92 -2.42 -0.18
CA ILE A 110 5.52 -1.11 -0.73
C ILE A 110 5.25 -0.11 0.40
N ALA A 111 4.50 -0.52 1.43
CA ALA A 111 4.18 0.32 2.58
C ALA A 111 5.45 0.72 3.36
N GLN A 112 6.35 -0.23 3.63
CA GLN A 112 7.65 0.04 4.25
C GLN A 112 8.48 1.04 3.45
N TYR A 113 8.59 0.84 2.13
CA TYR A 113 9.32 1.74 1.26
C TYR A 113 8.75 3.17 1.25
N ILE A 114 7.41 3.31 1.26
CA ILE A 114 6.74 4.62 1.32
C ILE A 114 6.98 5.29 2.67
N ILE A 115 6.84 4.55 3.77
CA ILE A 115 7.02 5.07 5.14
C ILE A 115 8.48 5.52 5.33
N GLU A 116 9.46 4.71 4.95
CA GLU A 116 10.88 5.04 5.06
C GLU A 116 11.24 6.30 4.25
N LYS A 117 10.78 6.40 3.00
CA LYS A 117 11.02 7.60 2.18
C LYS A 117 10.33 8.86 2.71
N ARG A 118 9.13 8.72 3.28
CA ARG A 118 8.35 9.85 3.83
C ARG A 118 8.89 10.31 5.18
N LEU A 119 9.38 9.41 6.04
CA LEU A 119 10.06 9.76 7.29
C LEU A 119 11.34 10.56 7.03
N VAL A 120 12.10 10.19 5.99
CA VAL A 120 13.31 10.92 5.56
C VAL A 120 12.98 12.31 5.01
N GLN A 121 11.86 12.48 4.30
CA GLN A 121 11.43 13.79 3.79
C GLN A 121 10.73 14.68 4.83
N ALA A 122 10.09 14.10 5.85
CA ALA A 122 9.38 14.84 6.89
C ALA A 122 10.31 15.38 8.00
N GLY A 123 11.62 15.11 7.94
CA GLY A 123 12.57 15.57 8.96
C GLY A 123 12.38 14.92 10.34
N VAL A 124 11.57 13.85 10.42
CA VAL A 124 11.42 13.06 11.64
C VAL A 124 12.56 12.06 11.66
N ALA A 125 13.72 12.50 12.15
CA ALA A 125 14.79 11.59 12.53
C ALA A 125 14.20 10.48 13.41
N PRO A 126 14.57 9.20 13.22
CA PRO A 126 14.14 8.16 14.14
C PRO A 126 14.63 8.59 15.52
N GLN A 127 13.69 8.93 16.39
CA GLN A 127 13.98 9.27 17.77
C GLN A 127 14.46 7.98 18.42
N ARG A 128 15.77 7.73 18.29
CA ARG A 128 16.51 6.73 19.02
C ARG A 128 16.17 7.00 20.48
N GLN A 129 15.35 6.15 21.08
CA GLN A 129 15.02 6.23 22.50
C GLN A 129 16.34 6.35 23.25
N LYS A 130 16.64 7.55 23.74
CA LYS A 130 17.72 7.76 24.71
C LYS A 130 17.32 6.90 25.91
N PRO A 131 18.16 5.93 26.34
CA PRO A 131 17.93 5.23 27.59
C PRO A 131 17.71 6.28 28.67
N LYS A 132 16.56 6.19 29.34
CA LYS A 132 16.15 7.10 30.41
C LYS A 132 17.17 6.93 31.55
N GLU A 133 18.13 7.86 31.62
CA GLU A 133 19.07 7.99 32.73
C GLU A 133 18.29 8.01 34.04
N GLN A 134 18.75 7.19 34.99
CA GLN A 134 18.15 6.98 36.29
C GLN A 134 18.08 8.29 37.09
N PRO A 135 17.08 8.43 37.99
CA PRO A 135 16.83 9.68 38.69
C PRO A 135 17.80 9.87 39.86
N GLY A 136 18.32 11.09 40.02
CA GLY A 136 18.71 11.63 41.33
C GLY A 136 20.19 11.82 41.57
N VAL A 137 20.77 12.89 41.01
CA VAL A 137 21.82 13.65 41.70
C VAL A 137 21.41 15.11 41.67
N ILE A 138 21.05 15.64 42.84
CA ILE A 138 20.83 17.07 43.04
C ILE A 138 22.17 17.61 43.53
N GLU A 139 22.92 18.28 42.64
CA GLU A 139 24.09 19.05 43.07
C GLU A 139 23.60 20.31 43.79
N GLY A 140 23.84 20.36 45.10
CA GLY A 140 23.69 21.58 45.89
C GLY A 140 24.99 22.37 45.86
N GLU A 141 24.94 23.65 45.47
CA GLU A 141 26.07 24.56 45.67
C GLU A 141 26.26 24.80 47.17
N PHE A 142 27.48 24.57 47.67
CA PHE A 142 27.87 24.85 49.05
C PHE A 142 28.84 26.03 49.08
N LYS A 143 28.48 27.09 49.78
CA LYS A 143 29.34 28.23 50.06
C LYS A 143 29.68 28.24 51.55
N ARG A 144 30.98 28.22 51.86
CA ARG A 144 31.50 28.47 53.22
C ARG A 144 31.71 29.97 53.37
N ASP A 145 31.00 30.56 54.31
CA ASP A 145 31.30 31.88 54.84
C ASP A 145 32.16 31.64 56.11
N ASP A 146 33.44 32.01 56.03
CA ASP A 146 34.39 32.06 57.16
C ASP A 146 34.44 33.50 57.73
#